data_AF-A0A953NYC9-F1
#
_entry.id   AF-A0A953NYC9-F1
#
_cell.length_a   1.000
_cell.length_b   1.000
_cell.length_c   1.000
_cell.angle_alpha   90.00
_cell.angle_beta   90.00
_cell.angle_gamma   90.00
#
_symmetry.space_group_name_H-M   'P 1'
#
loop_
_entity.id
_entity.type
_entity.pdbx_description
1 polymer ?
#
loop_
_entity_poly.entity_id
_entity_poly.type
_entity_poly.pdbx_seq_one_letter_code
_entity_poly.pdbx_strand_id
1 'polypeptide(L)'
;MKLSMLKARVLMIVLLISLMLTGMAAAPVSDPWKDKDYKSWTNEDVQKILFESPWVKMVEMGAPWMKGPVHYLTPLPSDCNGRPDMTRDRSPASWATGATESIVIFQVTWQSSRTIRAAKFRQATLCGKVDAERGDEILEQEQEQYIIIANSPDMTPYDNMDEDVLLKNTTLLFKKTQKKINAESVNIMRYGKSVHMLTFKFPRKNEAGELFLAPDEKEIEFVAQSGKFAMKARFQPPKMLGKSGPDL
;
A
#
# COMPACT_ATOMS: atom_id res chain seq x y z
N MET A 1 -26.69 -66.16 5.73
CA MET A 1 -27.02 -64.90 6.46
C MET A 1 -25.82 -64.00 6.77
N LYS A 2 -24.60 -64.50 7.01
CA LYS A 2 -23.42 -63.67 7.36
C LYS A 2 -22.82 -62.82 6.21
N LEU A 3 -22.97 -63.24 4.95
CA LEU A 3 -22.37 -62.56 3.79
C LEU A 3 -23.11 -61.26 3.37
N SER A 4 -24.39 -61.15 3.72
CA SER A 4 -25.23 -59.97 3.43
C SER A 4 -24.90 -58.79 4.36
N MET A 5 -24.59 -59.06 5.63
CA MET A 5 -24.24 -58.01 6.61
C MET A 5 -22.85 -57.40 6.36
N LEU A 6 -21.92 -58.13 5.76
CA LEU A 6 -20.58 -57.61 5.45
C LEU A 6 -20.63 -56.60 4.29
N LYS A 7 -21.45 -56.85 3.27
CA LYS A 7 -21.65 -55.93 2.13
C LYS A 7 -22.33 -54.64 2.56
N ALA A 8 -23.31 -54.71 3.47
CA ALA A 8 -23.99 -53.53 4.01
C ALA A 8 -23.05 -52.63 4.84
N ARG A 9 -22.15 -53.22 5.64
CA ARG A 9 -21.16 -52.47 6.43
C ARG A 9 -20.08 -51.81 5.58
N VAL A 10 -19.60 -52.49 4.53
CA VAL A 10 -18.62 -51.91 3.58
C VAL A 10 -19.27 -50.79 2.77
N LEU A 11 -20.51 -50.95 2.30
CA LEU A 11 -21.22 -49.90 1.57
C LEU A 11 -21.49 -48.65 2.44
N MET A 12 -21.78 -48.84 3.73
CA MET A 12 -22.02 -47.75 4.68
C MET A 12 -20.73 -47.00 5.06
N ILE A 13 -19.60 -47.70 5.16
CA ILE A 13 -18.28 -47.08 5.40
C ILE A 13 -17.82 -46.28 4.16
N VAL A 14 -18.05 -46.79 2.94
CA VAL A 14 -17.74 -46.07 1.70
C VAL A 14 -18.62 -44.81 1.55
N LEU A 15 -19.90 -44.86 1.96
CA LEU A 15 -20.79 -43.70 1.97
C LEU A 15 -20.42 -42.65 3.04
N LEU A 16 -19.90 -43.07 4.19
CA LEU A 16 -19.44 -42.16 5.25
C LEU A 16 -18.10 -41.48 4.92
N ILE A 17 -17.20 -42.15 4.18
CA ILE A 17 -15.93 -41.55 3.72
C ILE A 17 -16.16 -40.58 2.54
N SER A 18 -17.16 -40.84 1.70
CA SER A 18 -17.55 -39.95 0.60
C SER A 18 -18.17 -38.62 1.05
N LEU A 19 -18.65 -38.50 2.29
CA LEU A 19 -19.31 -37.29 2.80
C LEU A 19 -18.37 -36.31 3.54
N MET A 20 -17.08 -36.64 3.69
CA MET A 20 -16.08 -35.77 4.32
C MET A 20 -15.15 -35.05 3.34
N LEU A 21 -15.35 -35.19 2.02
CA LEU A 21 -14.57 -34.49 0.98
C LEU A 21 -15.30 -33.28 0.37
N THR A 22 -16.24 -32.67 1.08
CA THR A 22 -16.86 -31.40 0.67
C THR A 22 -16.22 -30.22 1.40
N GLY A 23 -15.37 -29.49 0.67
CA GLY A 23 -15.33 -28.03 0.76
C GLY A 23 -14.23 -27.40 1.60
N MET A 24 -12.96 -27.55 1.21
CA MET A 24 -12.04 -26.41 1.26
C MET A 24 -12.02 -25.76 -0.13
N ALA A 25 -13.16 -25.22 -0.55
CA ALA A 25 -13.11 -24.16 -1.54
C ALA A 25 -12.40 -23.00 -0.84
N ALA A 26 -11.16 -22.71 -1.24
CA ALA A 26 -10.51 -21.47 -0.84
C ALA A 26 -11.49 -20.35 -1.22
N ALA A 27 -12.17 -19.78 -0.22
CA ALA A 27 -12.98 -18.60 -0.42
C ALA A 27 -12.09 -17.59 -1.17
N PRO A 28 -12.60 -16.88 -2.20
CA PRO A 28 -11.82 -15.85 -2.86
C PRO A 28 -11.22 -14.98 -1.75
N VAL A 29 -9.89 -14.89 -1.71
CA VAL A 29 -9.15 -14.22 -0.63
C VAL A 29 -9.65 -12.79 -0.60
N SER A 30 -10.64 -12.54 0.27
CA SER A 30 -11.31 -11.27 0.30
C SER A 30 -10.29 -10.22 0.73
N ASP A 31 -10.53 -8.99 0.31
CA ASP A 31 -9.63 -7.90 0.68
C ASP A 31 -9.72 -7.70 2.20
N PRO A 32 -8.65 -7.93 2.98
CA PRO A 32 -8.75 -7.99 4.44
C PRO A 32 -9.23 -6.67 5.06
N TRP A 33 -9.03 -5.54 4.36
CA TRP A 33 -9.51 -4.22 4.78
C TRP A 33 -11.01 -3.99 4.62
N LYS A 34 -11.74 -4.89 3.93
CA LYS A 34 -13.19 -4.81 3.76
C LYS A 34 -13.95 -5.57 4.85
N ASP A 35 -13.46 -6.76 5.20
CA ASP A 35 -14.27 -7.71 5.98
C ASP A 35 -13.72 -7.97 7.40
N LYS A 36 -12.42 -7.74 7.63
CA LYS A 36 -11.76 -8.09 8.89
C LYS A 36 -11.52 -6.86 9.77
N ASP A 37 -11.58 -7.06 11.07
CA ASP A 37 -11.10 -6.06 12.03
C ASP A 37 -9.57 -6.02 12.04
N TYR A 38 -8.97 -4.84 12.23
CA TYR A 38 -7.52 -4.69 12.17
C TYR A 38 -6.78 -5.53 13.22
N LYS A 39 -7.40 -5.78 14.38
CA LYS A 39 -6.84 -6.64 15.44
C LYS A 39 -6.78 -8.11 15.03
N SER A 40 -7.58 -8.51 14.04
CA SER A 40 -7.62 -9.87 13.50
C SER A 40 -6.73 -10.08 12.27
N TRP A 41 -6.15 -9.02 11.71
CA TRP A 41 -5.24 -9.15 10.57
C TRP A 41 -3.99 -9.95 10.95
N THR A 42 -3.65 -10.91 10.11
CA THR A 42 -2.38 -11.64 10.17
C THR A 42 -1.24 -10.81 9.57
N ASN A 43 0.00 -11.29 9.68
CA ASN A 43 1.11 -10.62 8.99
C ASN A 43 0.90 -10.58 7.47
N GLU A 44 0.34 -11.64 6.88
CA GLU A 44 0.04 -11.68 5.44
C GLU A 44 -1.03 -10.63 5.04
N ASP A 45 -2.11 -10.52 5.82
CA ASP A 45 -3.14 -9.50 5.61
C ASP A 45 -2.53 -8.09 5.63
N VAL A 46 -1.65 -7.83 6.60
CA VAL A 46 -0.94 -6.54 6.75
C VAL A 46 -0.02 -6.26 5.55
N GLN A 47 0.77 -7.25 5.10
CA GLN A 47 1.61 -7.05 3.91
C GLN A 47 0.76 -6.79 2.66
N LYS A 48 -0.35 -7.51 2.51
CA LYS A 48 -1.30 -7.26 1.41
C LYS A 48 -1.84 -5.82 1.47
N ILE A 49 -2.20 -5.32 2.64
CA ILE A 49 -2.64 -3.93 2.81
C ILE A 49 -1.53 -2.94 2.44
N LEU A 50 -0.32 -3.14 2.96
CA LEU A 50 0.78 -2.18 2.81
C LEU A 50 1.39 -2.15 1.41
N PHE A 51 1.21 -3.20 0.59
CA PHE A 51 1.87 -3.30 -0.74
C PHE A 51 0.91 -3.48 -1.92
N GLU A 52 -0.33 -3.90 -1.68
CA GLU A 52 -1.27 -4.27 -2.75
C GLU A 52 -2.62 -3.55 -2.67
N SER A 53 -2.86 -2.78 -1.61
CA SER A 53 -4.15 -2.13 -1.43
C SER A 53 -4.34 -0.92 -2.36
N PRO A 54 -5.60 -0.47 -2.55
CA PRO A 54 -5.93 0.71 -3.34
C PRO A 54 -5.23 2.00 -2.92
N TRP A 55 -4.76 2.09 -1.67
CA TRP A 55 -4.02 3.22 -1.09
C TRP A 55 -2.53 3.23 -1.41
N VAL A 56 -2.02 2.21 -2.10
CA VAL A 56 -0.61 2.06 -2.41
C VAL A 56 -0.44 1.99 -3.93
N LYS A 57 0.55 2.72 -4.45
CA LYS A 57 0.94 2.70 -5.86
C LYS A 57 2.43 2.41 -5.97
N MET A 58 2.77 1.45 -6.83
CA MET A 58 4.14 1.17 -7.22
C MET A 58 4.40 1.93 -8.52
N VAL A 59 5.22 2.97 -8.46
CA VAL A 59 5.53 3.85 -9.58
C VAL A 59 6.91 3.46 -10.11
N GLU A 60 6.95 2.90 -11.32
CA GLU A 60 8.19 2.59 -12.02
C GLU A 60 8.83 3.88 -12.56
N MET A 61 10.13 4.04 -12.34
CA MET A 61 10.92 5.15 -12.86
C MET A 61 12.22 4.63 -13.45
N GLY A 62 12.55 5.09 -14.65
CA GLY A 62 13.87 4.87 -15.24
C GLY A 62 14.95 5.53 -14.37
N ALA A 63 16.07 4.84 -14.18
CA ALA A 63 17.10 5.20 -13.22
C ALA A 63 18.46 5.46 -13.88
N PRO A 64 18.58 6.54 -14.69
CA PRO A 64 19.80 6.86 -15.43
C PRO A 64 20.99 7.27 -14.53
N TRP A 65 20.76 7.47 -13.22
CA TRP A 65 21.83 7.73 -12.26
C TRP A 65 22.58 6.47 -11.83
N MET A 66 21.98 5.29 -12.00
CA MET A 66 22.65 4.02 -11.74
C MET A 66 23.53 3.66 -12.93
N LYS A 67 24.83 3.44 -12.66
CA LYS A 67 25.82 3.05 -13.65
C LYS A 67 26.13 1.55 -13.51
N GLY A 68 26.47 0.91 -14.63
CA GLY A 68 26.89 -0.49 -14.65
C GLY A 68 25.79 -1.41 -15.17
N PRO A 69 25.70 -2.66 -14.68
CA PRO A 69 24.65 -3.59 -15.06
C PRO A 69 23.26 -3.00 -14.85
N VAL A 70 22.27 -3.47 -15.61
CA VAL A 70 20.87 -3.08 -15.41
C VAL A 70 20.42 -3.55 -14.03
N HIS A 71 19.97 -2.61 -13.21
CA HIS A 71 19.45 -2.87 -11.86
C HIS A 71 17.94 -2.71 -11.83
N TYR A 72 17.29 -3.53 -11.02
CA TYR A 72 15.88 -3.40 -10.70
C TYR A 72 15.72 -3.34 -9.18
N LEU A 73 15.22 -2.21 -8.69
CA LEU A 73 15.06 -1.99 -7.26
C LEU A 73 13.58 -1.82 -6.94
N THR A 74 13.05 -2.73 -6.12
CA THR A 74 11.65 -2.72 -5.69
C THR A 74 11.54 -2.65 -4.16
N PRO A 75 10.62 -1.83 -3.60
CA PRO A 75 10.29 -1.85 -2.19
C PRO A 75 9.75 -3.23 -1.81
N LEU A 76 10.46 -3.94 -0.94
CA LEU A 76 10.04 -5.26 -0.47
C LEU A 76 9.39 -5.17 0.91
N PRO A 77 8.35 -5.98 1.18
CA PRO A 77 7.90 -6.29 2.52
C PRO A 77 9.08 -6.62 3.42
N SER A 78 9.13 -6.06 4.62
CA SER A 78 10.12 -6.43 5.62
C SER A 78 9.49 -7.25 6.73
N ASP A 79 10.22 -8.25 7.21
CA ASP A 79 9.86 -8.96 8.43
C ASP A 79 10.07 -8.08 9.68
N CYS A 80 9.75 -8.64 10.86
CA CYS A 80 9.90 -7.91 12.12
C CYS A 80 11.34 -7.50 12.44
N ASN A 81 12.33 -8.17 11.83
CA ASN A 81 13.76 -7.90 11.97
C ASN A 81 14.27 -6.90 10.91
N GLY A 82 13.38 -6.34 10.08
CA GLY A 82 13.76 -5.42 9.02
C GLY A 82 14.44 -6.10 7.83
N ARG A 83 14.36 -7.43 7.72
CA ARG A 83 14.88 -8.17 6.57
C ARG A 83 13.85 -8.14 5.44
N PRO A 84 14.24 -7.70 4.23
CA PRO A 84 13.39 -7.81 3.06
C PRO A 84 13.00 -9.26 2.77
N ASP A 85 11.73 -9.49 2.46
CA ASP A 85 11.23 -10.77 1.95
C ASP A 85 11.63 -10.91 0.48
N MET A 86 12.76 -11.58 0.25
CA MET A 86 13.32 -11.82 -1.09
C MET A 86 12.50 -12.84 -1.90
N THR A 87 11.48 -13.48 -1.33
CA THR A 87 10.63 -14.46 -2.05
C THR A 87 9.52 -13.80 -2.85
N ARG A 88 9.21 -12.53 -2.57
CA ARG A 88 8.16 -11.74 -3.23
C ARG A 88 8.74 -10.78 -4.27
N ASP A 89 9.61 -11.29 -5.13
CA ASP A 89 10.14 -10.49 -6.24
C ASP A 89 9.01 -10.22 -7.25
N ARG A 90 8.59 -8.96 -7.36
CA ARG A 90 7.68 -8.52 -8.43
C ARG A 90 8.56 -8.09 -9.59
N SER A 91 8.70 -8.92 -10.61
CA SER A 91 9.34 -8.47 -11.85
C SER A 91 8.46 -7.40 -12.52
N PRO A 92 9.04 -6.25 -12.95
CA PRO A 92 8.29 -5.13 -13.54
C PRO A 92 7.82 -5.50 -14.93
N ALA A 93 6.71 -4.96 -15.43
CA ALA A 93 6.19 -5.35 -16.75
C ALA A 93 7.20 -5.16 -17.91
N SER A 94 8.12 -4.20 -17.77
CA SER A 94 9.19 -3.87 -18.73
C SER A 94 10.22 -4.97 -18.99
N TRP A 95 10.36 -5.96 -18.10
CA TRP A 95 11.23 -7.12 -18.32
C TRP A 95 10.74 -8.04 -19.44
N ALA A 96 9.43 -8.04 -19.73
CA ALA A 96 8.85 -8.80 -20.83
C ALA A 96 9.32 -8.25 -22.19
N THR A 97 9.97 -7.08 -22.20
CA THR A 97 10.39 -6.34 -23.40
C THR A 97 11.89 -6.10 -23.51
N GLY A 98 12.75 -6.73 -22.68
CA GLY A 98 14.21 -6.62 -22.82
C GLY A 98 14.78 -5.27 -22.38
N ALA A 99 14.48 -4.86 -21.15
CA ALA A 99 14.89 -3.57 -20.59
C ALA A 99 16.40 -3.28 -20.77
N THR A 100 16.72 -2.12 -21.33
CA THR A 100 18.08 -1.62 -21.56
C THR A 100 18.54 -0.60 -20.52
N GLU A 101 17.68 -0.25 -19.57
CA GLU A 101 17.95 0.73 -18.51
C GLU A 101 17.54 0.20 -17.15
N SER A 102 18.23 0.67 -16.10
CA SER A 102 17.87 0.35 -14.73
C SER A 102 16.55 1.00 -14.35
N ILE A 103 15.76 0.33 -13.50
CA ILE A 103 14.44 0.79 -13.05
C ILE A 103 14.40 0.77 -11.51
N VAL A 104 13.81 1.82 -10.95
CA VAL A 104 13.54 1.93 -9.52
C VAL A 104 12.05 2.10 -9.32
N ILE A 105 11.48 1.34 -8.41
CA ILE A 105 10.08 1.45 -8.01
C ILE A 105 9.95 2.28 -6.75
N PHE A 106 9.10 3.30 -6.84
CA PHE A 106 8.67 4.09 -5.70
C PHE A 106 7.33 3.57 -5.19
N GLN A 107 7.25 3.26 -3.90
CA GLN A 107 6.00 3.02 -3.21
C GLN A 107 5.41 4.36 -2.77
N VAL A 108 4.30 4.75 -3.37
CA VAL A 108 3.54 5.95 -3.03
C VAL A 108 2.28 5.55 -2.27
N THR A 109 2.18 5.97 -1.01
CA THR A 109 1.16 5.53 -0.06
C THR A 109 0.31 6.69 0.41
N TRP A 110 -1.01 6.54 0.36
CA TRP A 110 -1.97 7.47 0.94
C TRP A 110 -2.04 7.26 2.46
N GLN A 111 -1.08 7.85 3.17
CA GLN A 111 -0.79 7.63 4.59
C GLN A 111 -1.89 8.13 5.54
N SER A 112 -2.69 9.13 5.16
CA SER A 112 -3.76 9.64 6.02
C SER A 112 -4.91 8.63 6.21
N SER A 113 -5.01 7.61 5.35
CA SER A 113 -5.97 6.53 5.47
C SER A 113 -5.85 5.82 6.82
N ARG A 114 -6.99 5.61 7.48
CA ARG A 114 -7.10 4.81 8.70
C ARG A 114 -6.67 3.37 8.43
N THR A 115 -7.01 2.79 7.28
CA THR A 115 -6.61 1.43 6.90
C THR A 115 -5.09 1.28 6.85
N ILE A 116 -4.38 2.22 6.20
CA ILE A 116 -2.91 2.20 6.16
C ILE A 116 -2.31 2.38 7.56
N ARG A 117 -2.82 3.34 8.35
CA ARG A 117 -2.36 3.56 9.73
C ARG A 117 -2.58 2.33 10.59
N ALA A 118 -3.74 1.68 10.48
CA ALA A 118 -4.07 0.46 11.21
C ALA A 118 -3.17 -0.70 10.81
N ALA A 119 -2.83 -0.84 9.52
CA ALA A 119 -1.94 -1.89 9.06
C ALA A 119 -0.51 -1.69 9.58
N LYS A 120 0.02 -0.45 9.57
CA LYS A 120 1.33 -0.13 10.17
C LYS A 120 1.35 -0.39 11.68
N PHE A 121 0.29 0.03 12.39
CA PHE A 121 0.15 -0.24 13.82
C PHE A 121 0.12 -1.74 14.10
N ARG A 122 -0.71 -2.49 13.35
CA ARG A 122 -0.82 -3.94 13.49
C ARG A 122 0.50 -4.65 13.20
N GLN A 123 1.25 -4.20 12.19
CA GLN A 123 2.60 -4.72 11.92
C GLN A 123 3.50 -4.54 13.15
N ALA A 124 3.52 -3.35 13.75
CA ALA A 124 4.32 -3.07 14.93
C ALA A 124 3.89 -3.95 16.12
N THR A 125 2.58 -4.16 16.33
CA THR A 125 2.06 -5.07 17.38
C THR A 125 2.49 -6.51 17.15
N LEU A 126 2.32 -7.04 15.92
CA LEU A 126 2.73 -8.40 15.56
C LEU A 126 4.24 -8.61 15.73
N CYS A 127 5.02 -7.54 15.57
CA CYS A 127 6.46 -7.54 15.79
C CYS A 127 6.89 -7.23 17.23
N GLY A 128 5.94 -7.11 18.18
CA GLY A 128 6.23 -6.81 19.59
C GLY A 128 6.84 -5.43 19.83
N LYS A 129 6.72 -4.49 18.89
CA LYS A 129 7.30 -3.14 18.96
C LYS A 129 6.40 -2.13 19.67
N VAL A 130 5.10 -2.39 19.73
CA VAL A 130 4.12 -1.54 20.40
C VAL A 130 3.07 -2.39 21.12
N ASP A 131 2.51 -1.82 22.18
CA ASP A 131 1.38 -2.41 22.91
C ASP A 131 0.08 -2.28 22.10
N ALA A 132 -0.68 -3.37 22.03
CA ALA A 132 -1.93 -3.47 21.29
C ALA A 132 -3.05 -2.59 21.89
N GLU A 133 -3.03 -2.34 23.20
CA GLU A 133 -4.13 -1.66 23.91
C GLU A 133 -4.29 -0.19 23.51
N ARG A 134 -3.22 0.47 23.04
CA ARG A 134 -3.24 1.88 22.62
C ARG A 134 -3.75 2.09 21.19
N GLY A 135 -4.08 1.02 20.49
CA GLY A 135 -4.36 1.07 19.05
C GLY A 135 -5.60 1.88 18.68
N ASP A 136 -6.70 1.71 19.42
CA ASP A 136 -7.96 2.37 19.07
C ASP A 136 -7.86 3.89 19.20
N GLU A 137 -7.30 4.38 20.31
CA GLU A 137 -7.06 5.82 20.56
C GLU A 137 -6.25 6.48 19.42
N ILE A 138 -5.14 5.85 19.02
CA ILE A 138 -4.26 6.37 17.96
C ILE A 138 -4.95 6.34 16.59
N LEU A 139 -5.77 5.33 16.32
CA LEU A 139 -6.41 5.16 15.02
C LEU A 139 -7.66 6.03 14.84
N GLU A 140 -8.33 6.41 15.93
CA GLU A 140 -9.49 7.31 15.94
C GLU A 140 -9.12 8.78 15.68
N GLN A 141 -7.84 9.16 15.85
CA GLN A 141 -7.40 10.51 15.52
C GLN A 141 -7.61 10.82 14.03
N GLU A 142 -8.51 11.77 13.76
CA GLU A 142 -8.75 12.29 12.41
C GLU A 142 -7.50 12.97 11.86
N GLN A 143 -7.27 12.79 10.56
CA GLN A 143 -6.18 13.46 9.86
C GLN A 143 -6.73 14.73 9.20
N GLU A 144 -6.26 15.88 9.67
CA GLU A 144 -6.68 17.19 9.16
C GLU A 144 -6.18 17.45 7.72
N GLN A 145 -5.12 16.74 7.33
CA GLN A 145 -4.47 16.84 6.04
C GLN A 145 -4.50 15.50 5.32
N TYR A 146 -4.53 15.54 3.99
CA TYR A 146 -4.16 14.37 3.20
C TYR A 146 -2.64 14.20 3.30
N ILE A 147 -2.20 13.01 3.68
CA ILE A 147 -0.78 12.71 3.83
C ILE A 147 -0.41 11.65 2.80
N ILE A 148 0.57 11.94 1.96
CA ILE A 148 1.13 10.99 1.01
C ILE A 148 2.60 10.79 1.34
N ILE A 149 3.01 9.53 1.44
CA ILE A 149 4.40 9.15 1.65
C ILE A 149 4.93 8.50 0.38
N ALA A 150 6.16 8.83 0.01
CA ALA A 150 6.90 8.12 -1.03
C ALA A 150 8.24 7.61 -0.51
N ASN A 151 8.54 6.34 -0.80
CA ASN A 151 9.81 5.70 -0.44
C ASN A 151 10.22 4.68 -1.51
N SER A 152 11.50 4.39 -1.57
CA SER A 152 12.13 3.47 -2.53
C SER A 152 13.44 2.94 -1.94
N PRO A 153 13.94 1.76 -2.37
CA PRO A 153 15.29 1.30 -2.01
C PRO A 153 16.40 2.26 -2.47
N ASP A 154 16.14 3.06 -3.51
CA ASP A 154 17.02 4.12 -3.99
C ASP A 154 16.24 5.42 -4.14
N MET A 155 16.65 6.43 -3.36
CA MET A 155 16.07 7.78 -3.34
C MET A 155 17.06 8.84 -3.84
N THR A 156 18.17 8.44 -4.49
CA THR A 156 19.26 9.34 -4.92
C THR A 156 18.80 10.55 -5.75
N PRO A 157 17.77 10.48 -6.61
CA PRO A 157 17.26 11.68 -7.29
C PRO A 157 16.86 12.82 -6.36
N TYR A 158 16.56 12.51 -5.09
CA TYR A 158 16.10 13.45 -4.08
C TYR A 158 17.18 13.85 -3.07
N ASP A 159 18.39 13.26 -3.12
CA ASP A 159 19.45 13.49 -2.12
C ASP A 159 19.85 14.96 -1.97
N ASN A 160 19.83 15.74 -3.05
CA ASN A 160 20.19 17.15 -3.02
C ASN A 160 18.98 18.10 -3.15
N MET A 161 17.76 17.58 -2.92
CA MET A 161 16.55 18.39 -3.01
C MET A 161 16.25 19.08 -1.66
N ASP A 162 15.82 20.33 -1.76
CA ASP A 162 15.26 21.08 -0.65
C ASP A 162 13.73 20.93 -0.60
N GLU A 163 13.17 21.02 0.61
CA GLU A 163 11.72 20.92 0.85
C GLU A 163 10.95 21.97 0.02
N ASP A 164 11.46 23.20 -0.08
CA ASP A 164 10.85 24.29 -0.85
C ASP A 164 10.72 23.99 -2.35
N VAL A 165 11.70 23.27 -2.92
CA VAL A 165 11.67 22.90 -4.34
C VAL A 165 10.56 21.88 -4.58
N LEU A 166 10.45 20.88 -3.71
CA LEU A 166 9.40 19.87 -3.80
C LEU A 166 8.02 20.49 -3.52
N LEU A 167 7.91 21.39 -2.54
CA LEU A 167 6.67 22.07 -2.17
C LEU A 167 6.06 22.80 -3.38
N LYS A 168 6.87 23.55 -4.13
CA LYS A 168 6.44 24.30 -5.32
C LYS A 168 6.05 23.40 -6.50
N ASN A 169 6.57 22.18 -6.54
CA ASN A 169 6.45 21.26 -7.67
C ASN A 169 5.63 20.00 -7.34
N THR A 170 4.84 20.04 -6.27
CA THR A 170 4.02 18.92 -5.83
C THR A 170 2.55 19.30 -5.76
N THR A 171 1.70 18.51 -6.41
CA THR A 171 0.26 18.76 -6.50
C THR A 171 -0.58 17.49 -6.36
N LEU A 172 -1.82 17.69 -5.91
CA LEU A 172 -2.93 16.76 -6.13
C LEU A 172 -3.88 17.36 -7.16
N LEU A 173 -4.20 16.58 -8.19
CA LEU A 173 -5.18 16.90 -9.22
C LEU A 173 -6.42 16.01 -9.06
N PHE A 174 -7.55 16.64 -8.79
CA PHE A 174 -8.86 15.98 -8.74
C PHE A 174 -9.41 15.91 -10.16
N LYS A 175 -9.48 14.70 -10.75
CA LYS A 175 -9.74 14.56 -12.20
C LYS A 175 -11.15 14.98 -12.59
N LYS A 176 -12.15 14.80 -11.72
CA LYS A 176 -13.52 15.21 -12.05
C LYS A 176 -13.65 16.74 -12.11
N THR A 177 -13.14 17.44 -11.11
CA THR A 177 -13.27 18.91 -11.00
C THR A 177 -12.17 19.67 -11.74
N GLN A 178 -11.10 18.97 -12.16
CA GLN A 178 -9.84 19.56 -12.66
C GLN A 178 -9.17 20.50 -11.65
N LYS A 179 -9.60 20.49 -10.39
CA LYS A 179 -9.02 21.32 -9.33
C LYS A 179 -7.65 20.78 -8.96
N LYS A 180 -6.69 21.69 -8.82
CA LYS A 180 -5.34 21.39 -8.34
C LYS A 180 -5.16 22.01 -6.97
N ILE A 181 -4.54 21.26 -6.07
CA ILE A 181 -4.06 21.77 -4.79
C ILE A 181 -2.57 21.49 -4.68
N ASN A 182 -1.84 22.46 -4.15
CA ASN A 182 -0.42 22.31 -3.86
C ASN A 182 -0.24 21.65 -2.49
N ALA A 183 0.91 21.03 -2.27
CA ALA A 183 1.30 20.64 -0.92
C ALA A 183 1.44 21.89 -0.02
N GLU A 184 1.05 21.78 1.24
CA GLU A 184 1.27 22.79 2.28
C GLU A 184 2.61 22.57 3.00
N SER A 185 3.03 21.32 3.07
CA SER A 185 4.29 20.94 3.71
C SER A 185 4.87 19.73 3.01
N VAL A 186 6.20 19.75 2.86
CA VAL A 186 7.00 18.61 2.46
C VAL A 186 8.02 18.37 3.56
N ASN A 187 8.19 17.12 3.97
CA ASN A 187 9.27 16.72 4.84
C ASN A 187 10.16 15.67 4.17
N ILE A 188 11.46 15.94 4.17
CA ILE A 188 12.48 15.02 3.63
C ILE A 188 13.17 14.32 4.80
N MET A 189 12.93 13.03 4.95
CA MET A 189 13.59 12.23 5.98
C MET A 189 14.90 11.65 5.46
N ARG A 190 15.97 11.90 6.22
CA ARG A 190 17.35 11.58 5.83
C ARG A 190 18.05 10.73 6.89
N TYR A 191 18.92 9.83 6.43
CA TYR A 191 19.96 9.21 7.25
C TYR A 191 21.32 9.74 6.78
N GLY A 192 21.88 10.67 7.55
CA GLY A 192 23.03 11.46 7.09
C GLY A 192 22.63 12.31 5.87
N LYS A 193 23.27 12.08 4.72
CA LYS A 193 22.97 12.80 3.48
C LYS A 193 21.91 12.12 2.62
N SER A 194 21.69 10.82 2.80
CA SER A 194 20.79 10.04 1.96
C SER A 194 19.33 10.19 2.39
N VAL A 195 18.47 10.48 1.42
CA VAL A 195 17.02 10.46 1.62
C VAL A 195 16.55 9.01 1.71
N HIS A 196 15.56 8.74 2.55
CA HIS A 196 14.91 7.43 2.60
C HIS A 196 13.38 7.52 2.52
N MET A 197 12.80 8.68 2.81
CA MET A 197 11.37 8.88 2.73
C MET A 197 11.02 10.35 2.48
N LEU A 198 9.98 10.59 1.69
CA LEU A 198 9.37 11.89 1.47
C LEU A 198 7.95 11.85 2.02
N THR A 199 7.57 12.88 2.77
CA THR A 199 6.20 13.07 3.26
C THR A 199 5.63 14.35 2.68
N PHE A 200 4.48 14.26 2.04
CA PHE A 200 3.76 15.39 1.45
C PHE A 200 2.42 15.54 2.18
N LYS A 201 2.11 16.77 2.61
CA LYS A 201 0.86 17.09 3.30
C LYS A 201 0.07 18.09 2.46
N PHE A 202 -1.21 17.80 2.26
CA PHE A 202 -2.12 18.64 1.48
C PHE A 202 -3.35 18.98 2.33
N PRO A 203 -3.95 20.16 2.13
CA PRO A 203 -5.16 20.51 2.83
C PRO A 203 -6.32 19.65 2.36
N ARG A 204 -7.21 19.30 3.30
CA ARG A 204 -8.49 18.65 2.96
C ARG A 204 -9.59 19.63 2.61
N LYS A 205 -9.50 20.85 3.15
CA LYS A 205 -10.51 21.90 3.04
C LYS A 205 -9.91 23.18 2.47
N ASN A 206 -10.70 23.94 1.71
CA ASN A 206 -10.32 25.29 1.29
C ASN A 206 -10.46 26.30 2.44
N GLU A 207 -10.12 27.57 2.19
CA GLU A 207 -10.25 28.67 3.15
C GLU A 207 -11.70 28.87 3.67
N ALA A 208 -12.70 28.46 2.89
CA ALA A 208 -14.11 28.49 3.27
C ALA A 208 -14.56 27.25 4.09
N GLY A 209 -13.65 26.30 4.35
CA GLY A 209 -13.94 25.07 5.09
C GLY A 209 -14.56 23.93 4.26
N GLU A 210 -14.71 24.11 2.96
CA GLU A 210 -15.29 23.11 2.04
C GLU A 210 -14.25 22.08 1.62
N LEU A 211 -14.65 20.80 1.56
CA LEU A 211 -13.77 19.71 1.14
C LEU A 211 -13.32 19.88 -0.32
N PHE A 212 -12.02 19.69 -0.59
CA PHE A 212 -11.50 19.65 -1.96
C PHE A 212 -12.00 18.42 -2.74
N LEU A 213 -12.17 17.31 -2.03
CA LEU A 213 -12.62 16.06 -2.61
C LEU A 213 -14.15 16.04 -2.76
N ALA A 214 -14.63 15.95 -3.99
CA ALA A 214 -16.04 15.70 -4.26
C ALA A 214 -16.45 14.26 -3.87
N PRO A 215 -17.68 14.04 -3.35
CA PRO A 215 -18.13 12.70 -2.94
C PRO A 215 -18.09 11.63 -4.03
N ASP A 216 -18.19 12.04 -5.30
CA ASP A 216 -18.18 11.16 -6.47
C ASP A 216 -16.90 11.31 -7.32
N GLU A 217 -15.82 11.81 -6.71
CA GLU A 217 -14.50 11.84 -7.33
C GLU A 217 -14.04 10.41 -7.66
N LYS A 218 -13.62 10.21 -8.91
CA LYS A 218 -13.25 8.87 -9.41
C LYS A 218 -11.75 8.66 -9.39
N GLU A 219 -10.98 9.73 -9.56
CA GLU A 219 -9.53 9.65 -9.64
C GLU A 219 -8.87 10.91 -9.09
N ILE A 220 -7.84 10.69 -8.28
CA ILE A 220 -6.93 11.73 -7.78
C ILE A 220 -5.54 11.39 -8.31
N GLU A 221 -4.89 12.33 -8.99
CA GLU A 221 -3.52 12.18 -9.47
C GLU A 221 -2.58 12.99 -8.58
N PHE A 222 -1.69 12.29 -7.89
CA PHE A 222 -0.55 12.88 -7.21
C PHE A 222 0.60 13.04 -8.19
N VAL A 223 1.23 14.21 -8.17
CA VAL A 223 2.43 14.51 -8.95
C VAL A 223 3.43 15.20 -8.05
N ALA A 224 4.63 14.65 -7.92
CA ALA A 224 5.79 15.30 -7.30
C ALA A 224 6.94 15.34 -8.31
N GLN A 225 7.41 16.54 -8.64
CA GLN A 225 8.47 16.74 -9.62
C GLN A 225 9.77 17.22 -8.97
N SER A 226 10.87 16.63 -9.44
CA SER A 226 12.25 16.90 -9.00
C SER A 226 13.16 16.95 -10.22
N GLY A 227 13.46 18.16 -10.68
CA GLY A 227 14.20 18.37 -11.94
C GLY A 227 13.50 17.69 -13.12
N LYS A 228 14.18 16.71 -13.73
CA LYS A 228 13.67 15.91 -14.86
C LYS A 228 12.80 14.72 -14.44
N PHE A 229 12.78 14.39 -13.15
CA PHE A 229 12.05 13.25 -12.63
C PHE A 229 10.67 13.69 -12.15
N ALA A 230 9.63 12.95 -12.55
CA ALA A 230 8.26 13.19 -12.11
C ALA A 230 7.64 11.88 -11.61
N MET A 231 7.38 11.82 -10.32
CA MET A 231 6.67 10.72 -9.70
C MET A 231 5.17 10.99 -9.81
N LYS A 232 4.44 10.08 -10.47
CA LYS A 232 2.99 10.20 -10.69
C LYS A 232 2.27 8.98 -10.16
N ALA A 233 1.33 9.19 -9.23
CA ALA A 233 0.53 8.12 -8.64
C ALA A 233 -0.96 8.46 -8.79
N ARG A 234 -1.75 7.49 -9.27
CA ARG A 234 -3.20 7.64 -9.46
C ARG A 234 -3.95 6.82 -8.43
N PHE A 235 -4.77 7.51 -7.64
CA PHE A 235 -5.62 6.93 -6.62
C PHE A 235 -7.06 6.93 -7.09
N GLN A 236 -7.80 5.88 -6.73
CA GLN A 236 -9.20 5.71 -7.12
C GLN A 236 -10.05 5.67 -5.85
N PRO A 237 -10.57 6.82 -5.38
CA PRO A 237 -11.39 6.89 -4.17
C PRO A 237 -12.50 5.84 -4.07
N PRO A 238 -13.22 5.47 -5.17
CA PRO A 238 -14.25 4.43 -5.09
C PRO A 238 -13.72 3.03 -4.73
N LYS A 239 -12.40 2.79 -4.85
CA LYS A 239 -11.75 1.55 -4.41
C LYS A 239 -11.12 1.68 -3.03
N MET A 240 -10.91 2.90 -2.55
CA MET A 240 -10.31 3.21 -1.26
C MET A 240 -11.38 3.23 -0.16
N LEU A 241 -12.05 2.08 -0.03
CA LEU A 241 -13.12 1.85 0.93
C LEU A 241 -12.60 0.94 2.04
N GLY A 242 -12.58 1.47 3.27
CA GLY A 242 -12.42 0.66 4.47
C GLY A 242 -13.77 0.08 4.90
N LYS A 243 -13.77 -0.61 6.05
CA LYS A 243 -14.98 -1.19 6.66
C LYS A 243 -16.11 -0.18 6.89
N SER A 244 -15.78 1.08 7.19
CA SER A 244 -16.75 2.15 7.49
C SER A 244 -17.08 3.07 6.31
N GLY A 245 -16.65 2.72 5.09
CA GLY A 245 -16.86 3.54 3.89
C GLY A 245 -15.57 4.17 3.35
N PRO A 246 -15.66 5.33 2.66
CA PRO A 246 -14.49 6.03 2.11
C PRO A 246 -13.42 6.30 3.18
N ASP A 247 -12.18 5.99 2.86
CA ASP A 247 -11.05 6.13 3.78
C ASP A 247 -9.89 6.82 3.06
N LEU A 248 -9.70 8.12 3.34
CA LEU A 248 -8.72 9.00 2.70
C LEU A 248 -8.12 9.94 3.75
#